data_AF-A0A7X6YF82-F1
#
_entry.id   AF-A0A7X6YF82-F1
#
_cell.length_a   1.000
_cell.length_b   1.000
_cell.length_c   1.000
_cell.angle_alpha   90.00
_cell.angle_beta   90.00
_cell.angle_gamma   90.00
#
_symmetry.space_group_name_H-M   'P 1'
#
loop_
_entity.id
_entity.type
_entity.pdbx_description
1 polymer ?
#
loop_
_entity_poly.entity_id
_entity_poly.type
_entity_poly.pdbx_seq_one_letter_code
_entity_poly.pdbx_strand_id
1 'polypeptide(L)'
;MKSCVTDTMSHVFARSCCHGILAVVLALAVTRPNAAFAADSVLAFANGTQYVSTPAKVATANFTFEAWVKVASYAAQNWVFTQYIGGNAGRMVGFIENTNACFFLGGKYIRNTAAVPLNTWTHFAVIRSGSTGSIYVNGVLYATDTIPTAALPSTGITIGGHPSTGWSFHGQIADVRAWGVARSQAQIAASMNTRLSGMESGLVGYWPVNDGTGISVNERVAGAHGTLTGTPLPAWFYSADLPVFGMISGTWNSTSGGNWSAAANWLDGTLPNGDGHLAFFTNQTAAALAVTN
;
A
#
# COMPACT_ATOMS: atom_id res chain seq x y z
N MET A 1 -2.88 25.40 -33.66
CA MET A 1 -2.57 23.98 -33.41
C MET A 1 -2.38 23.76 -31.92
N LYS A 2 -3.37 23.21 -31.24
CA LYS A 2 -3.20 22.45 -29.99
C LYS A 2 -4.23 21.32 -30.07
N SER A 3 -3.76 20.11 -30.33
CA SER A 3 -4.58 18.91 -30.41
C SER A 3 -5.01 18.50 -29.00
N CYS A 4 -6.31 18.33 -28.80
CA CYS A 4 -6.85 17.66 -27.62
C CYS A 4 -6.76 16.15 -27.87
N VAL A 5 -6.02 15.44 -27.02
CA VAL A 5 -6.01 13.97 -27.00
C VAL A 5 -7.17 13.54 -26.10
N THR A 6 -8.19 12.96 -26.70
CA THR A 6 -9.27 12.25 -26.00
C THR A 6 -8.77 10.86 -25.62
N ASP A 7 -8.65 10.59 -24.33
CA ASP A 7 -8.36 9.24 -23.82
C ASP A 7 -9.64 8.68 -23.17
N THR A 8 -10.24 7.70 -23.84
CA THR A 8 -11.45 6.99 -23.43
C THR A 8 -11.10 5.90 -22.41
N MET A 9 -11.64 5.96 -21.19
CA MET A 9 -11.55 4.87 -20.22
C MET A 9 -12.81 3.99 -20.18
N SER A 10 -12.57 2.69 -20.15
CA SER A 10 -13.52 1.58 -20.23
C SER A 10 -14.42 1.47 -19.00
N HIS A 11 -15.74 1.38 -19.22
CA HIS A 11 -16.73 1.13 -18.17
C HIS A 11 -16.79 -0.35 -17.77
N VAL A 12 -16.70 -0.65 -16.48
CA VAL A 12 -17.07 -1.95 -15.89
C VAL A 12 -18.52 -1.86 -15.40
N PHE A 13 -19.40 -2.69 -15.96
CA PHE A 13 -20.80 -2.82 -15.55
C PHE A 13 -20.95 -3.82 -14.40
N ALA A 14 -21.71 -3.45 -13.36
CA ALA A 14 -22.27 -4.39 -12.39
C ALA A 14 -23.75 -4.04 -12.13
N ARG A 15 -24.66 -5.03 -12.27
CA ARG A 15 -26.11 -4.90 -12.06
C ARG A 15 -26.53 -5.54 -10.71
N SER A 16 -27.13 -4.69 -9.86
CA SER A 16 -28.21 -4.85 -8.87
C SER A 16 -28.48 -6.18 -8.12
N CYS A 17 -28.68 -6.11 -6.79
CA CYS A 17 -30.00 -6.35 -6.18
C CYS A 17 -30.09 -5.84 -4.72
N CYS A 18 -31.22 -5.21 -4.39
CA CYS A 18 -31.80 -4.95 -3.05
C CYS A 18 -31.09 -3.99 -2.06
N HIS A 19 -31.74 -2.84 -1.86
CA HIS A 19 -31.82 -1.98 -0.65
C HIS A 19 -30.78 -2.20 0.46
N GLY A 20 -29.62 -1.59 0.29
CA GLY A 20 -28.64 -1.36 1.35
C GLY A 20 -27.70 -0.24 0.89
N ILE A 21 -27.48 0.77 1.73
CA ILE A 21 -26.62 1.92 1.44
C ILE A 21 -25.20 1.40 1.13
N LEU A 22 -24.79 1.51 -0.13
CA LEU A 22 -23.44 1.16 -0.58
C LEU A 22 -22.62 2.46 -0.66
N ALA A 23 -21.76 2.70 0.32
CA ALA A 23 -20.76 3.75 0.23
C ALA A 23 -19.62 3.25 -0.67
N VAL A 24 -19.62 3.64 -1.95
CA VAL A 24 -18.49 3.42 -2.84
C VAL A 24 -17.65 4.68 -2.83
N VAL A 25 -16.50 4.64 -2.13
CA VAL A 25 -15.50 5.71 -2.20
C VAL A 25 -14.67 5.47 -3.46
N LEU A 26 -14.96 6.21 -4.52
CA LEU A 26 -14.11 6.24 -5.71
C LEU A 26 -13.12 7.42 -5.57
N ALA A 27 -11.91 7.13 -5.10
CA ALA A 27 -10.83 8.10 -5.09
C ALA A 27 -10.24 8.22 -6.50
N LEU A 28 -10.58 9.29 -7.23
CA LEU A 28 -9.85 9.66 -8.44
C LEU A 28 -8.55 10.36 -8.02
N ALA A 29 -7.44 9.62 -8.00
CA ALA A 29 -6.12 10.20 -7.78
C ALA A 29 -5.64 10.91 -9.06
N VAL A 30 -5.92 12.21 -9.19
CA VAL A 30 -5.22 13.05 -10.17
C VAL A 30 -3.83 13.33 -9.60
N THR A 31 -2.79 12.74 -10.16
CA THR A 31 -1.40 13.04 -9.82
C THR A 31 -1.08 14.47 -10.26
N ARG A 32 -1.26 15.44 -9.36
CA ARG A 32 -0.71 16.78 -9.53
C ARG A 32 0.72 16.80 -9.00
N PRO A 33 1.68 17.44 -9.70
CA PRO A 33 2.89 17.88 -9.03
C PRO A 33 2.43 18.82 -7.89
N ASN A 34 2.78 18.47 -6.64
CA ASN A 34 2.39 19.13 -5.38
C ASN A 34 1.06 18.69 -4.72
N ALA A 35 0.54 17.49 -5.01
CA ALA A 35 -0.48 16.91 -4.12
C ALA A 35 0.12 16.73 -2.71
N ALA A 36 -0.54 17.28 -1.68
CA ALA A 36 -0.05 17.23 -0.30
C ALA A 36 0.08 15.76 0.15
N PHE A 37 1.32 15.35 0.48
CA PHE A 37 1.59 14.07 1.12
C PHE A 37 0.95 14.07 2.51
N ALA A 38 0.30 12.98 2.91
CA ALA A 38 -0.26 12.92 4.26
C ALA A 38 0.85 12.67 5.25
N ALA A 39 1.01 13.61 6.17
CA ALA A 39 1.73 13.34 7.38
C ALA A 39 0.96 12.29 8.20
N ASP A 40 1.63 11.20 8.59
CA ASP A 40 0.99 10.12 9.33
C ASP A 40 2.01 9.39 10.22
N SER A 41 1.51 8.59 11.15
CA SER A 41 2.35 7.68 11.92
C SER A 41 2.86 6.55 11.02
N VAL A 42 4.09 6.14 11.26
CA VAL A 42 4.79 5.00 10.64
C VAL A 42 5.56 4.23 11.71
N LEU A 43 6.05 3.04 11.38
CA LEU A 43 6.84 2.24 12.32
C LEU A 43 8.32 2.26 11.94
N ALA A 44 9.16 2.64 12.90
CA ALA A 44 10.60 2.70 12.77
C ALA A 44 11.27 1.47 13.40
N PHE A 45 12.22 0.90 12.65
CA PHE A 45 13.02 -0.26 13.00
C PHE A 45 14.50 0.13 13.02
N ALA A 46 15.20 -0.23 14.09
CA ALA A 46 16.54 0.22 14.40
C ALA A 46 17.52 -0.93 14.75
N ASN A 47 17.06 -2.15 15.01
CA ASN A 47 17.95 -3.26 15.39
C ASN A 47 17.47 -4.65 14.92
N GLY A 48 18.42 -5.60 14.93
CA GLY A 48 18.33 -7.00 14.49
C GLY A 48 17.22 -7.89 15.08
N THR A 49 16.47 -7.42 16.08
CA THR A 49 15.46 -8.24 16.78
C THR A 49 14.03 -7.76 16.58
N GLN A 50 13.84 -6.61 15.93
CA GLN A 50 12.56 -5.94 15.81
C GLN A 50 11.74 -6.47 14.64
N TYR A 51 10.46 -6.76 14.88
CA TYR A 51 9.49 -7.12 13.85
C TYR A 51 8.05 -6.93 14.36
N VAL A 52 7.10 -6.91 13.44
CA VAL A 52 5.67 -7.09 13.73
C VAL A 52 5.31 -8.54 13.44
N SER A 53 4.68 -9.21 14.39
CA SER A 53 4.12 -10.55 14.22
C SER A 53 2.63 -10.45 13.89
N THR A 54 2.16 -11.10 12.84
CA THR A 54 0.73 -11.10 12.46
C THR A 54 0.24 -12.54 12.27
N PRO A 55 -1.02 -12.85 12.60
CA PRO A 55 -1.61 -14.16 12.30
C PRO A 55 -2.08 -14.30 10.85
N ALA A 56 -2.09 -13.21 10.07
CA ALA A 56 -2.46 -13.22 8.66
C ALA A 56 -1.48 -14.06 7.84
N LYS A 57 -1.97 -14.70 6.78
CA LYS A 57 -1.16 -15.52 5.89
C LYS A 57 -1.77 -15.59 4.50
N VAL A 58 -0.92 -15.68 3.48
CA VAL A 58 -1.36 -15.85 2.09
C VAL A 58 -1.20 -17.32 1.71
N ALA A 59 -2.32 -17.97 1.39
CA ALA A 59 -2.37 -19.40 1.02
C ALA A 59 -2.63 -19.65 -0.48
N THR A 60 -2.75 -18.59 -1.28
CA THR A 60 -3.02 -18.67 -2.71
C THR A 60 -1.74 -18.92 -3.51
N ALA A 61 -1.88 -19.53 -4.69
CA ALA A 61 -0.75 -19.81 -5.58
C ALA A 61 -0.15 -18.54 -6.21
N ASN A 62 -0.98 -17.53 -6.44
CA ASN A 62 -0.59 -16.21 -6.93
C ASN A 62 -0.80 -15.19 -5.82
N PHE A 63 0.10 -14.22 -5.72
CA PHE A 63 0.05 -13.24 -4.64
C PHE A 63 0.84 -11.98 -4.96
N THR A 64 0.57 -10.94 -4.18
CA THR A 64 1.34 -9.69 -4.17
C THR A 64 1.59 -9.26 -2.73
N PHE A 65 2.82 -8.93 -2.39
CA PHE A 65 3.14 -8.22 -1.14
C PHE A 65 3.70 -6.86 -1.50
N GLU A 66 3.24 -5.81 -0.84
CA GLU A 66 3.70 -4.45 -1.10
C GLU A 66 3.73 -3.60 0.16
N ALA A 67 4.63 -2.63 0.21
CA ALA A 67 4.77 -1.68 1.32
C ALA A 67 5.48 -0.40 0.86
N TRP A 68 5.24 0.69 1.57
CA TRP A 68 6.16 1.83 1.56
C TRP A 68 7.29 1.60 2.55
N VAL A 69 8.53 1.82 2.09
CA VAL A 69 9.72 1.68 2.92
C VAL A 69 10.62 2.90 2.78
N LYS A 70 11.27 3.30 3.87
CA LYS A 70 12.32 4.31 3.90
C LYS A 70 13.55 3.73 4.58
N VAL A 71 14.50 3.26 3.78
CA VAL A 71 15.71 2.57 4.28
C VAL A 71 16.64 3.61 4.93
N ALA A 72 17.01 3.42 6.19
CA ALA A 72 17.91 4.33 6.91
C ALA A 72 19.39 4.00 6.66
N SER A 73 19.71 2.72 6.54
CA SER A 73 21.06 2.23 6.27
C SER A 73 21.04 0.94 5.45
N TYR A 74 22.05 0.76 4.60
CA TYR A 74 22.25 -0.50 3.91
C TYR A 74 22.78 -1.56 4.88
N ALA A 75 22.25 -2.76 4.74
CA ALA A 75 22.65 -3.94 5.50
C ALA A 75 22.77 -5.12 4.53
N ALA A 76 23.38 -6.22 4.99
CA ALA A 76 23.38 -7.45 4.20
C ALA A 76 21.95 -7.85 3.83
N GLN A 77 20.98 -7.76 4.75
CA GLN A 77 19.56 -7.91 4.45
C GLN A 77 18.70 -7.04 5.37
N ASN A 78 17.87 -6.18 4.78
CA ASN A 78 16.80 -5.42 5.42
C ASN A 78 15.46 -6.07 5.07
N TRP A 79 14.93 -6.92 5.97
CA TRP A 79 13.71 -7.70 5.71
C TRP A 79 12.45 -6.86 5.87
N VAL A 80 11.64 -6.72 4.82
CA VAL A 80 10.45 -5.85 4.83
C VAL A 80 9.22 -6.64 5.24
N PHE A 81 8.95 -7.76 4.57
CA PHE A 81 7.85 -8.65 4.91
C PHE A 81 8.22 -10.09 4.58
N THR A 82 7.73 -11.03 5.38
CA THR A 82 8.02 -12.45 5.21
C THR A 82 6.81 -13.32 5.48
N GLN A 83 6.77 -14.49 4.85
CA GLN A 83 5.99 -15.63 5.30
C GLN A 83 6.94 -16.81 5.36
N TYR A 84 7.40 -17.13 6.56
CA TYR A 84 8.68 -17.78 6.77
C TYR A 84 8.55 -19.15 7.44
N ILE A 85 9.38 -20.08 6.99
CA ILE A 85 9.73 -21.33 7.70
C ILE A 85 11.24 -21.55 7.60
N GLY A 86 11.79 -22.38 8.49
CA GLY A 86 13.16 -22.85 8.40
C GLY A 86 13.43 -23.58 7.09
N GLY A 87 14.65 -23.42 6.55
CA GLY A 87 14.99 -23.93 5.22
C GLY A 87 14.46 -23.04 4.08
N ASN A 88 14.58 -23.54 2.84
CA ASN A 88 14.30 -22.73 1.64
C ASN A 88 12.94 -23.02 1.00
N ALA A 89 12.36 -24.20 1.24
CA ALA A 89 11.14 -24.63 0.54
C ALA A 89 9.96 -23.74 0.94
N GLY A 90 9.23 -23.20 -0.05
CA GLY A 90 7.99 -22.45 0.14
C GLY A 90 8.11 -21.06 0.78
N ARG A 91 9.15 -20.77 1.61
CA ARG A 91 9.26 -19.47 2.28
C ARG A 91 9.36 -18.32 1.29
N MET A 92 8.78 -17.19 1.67
CA MET A 92 8.82 -15.94 0.93
C MET A 92 9.43 -14.83 1.78
N VAL A 93 10.35 -14.08 1.17
CA VAL A 93 10.95 -12.88 1.78
C VAL A 93 11.02 -11.78 0.73
N GLY A 94 10.44 -10.62 1.03
CA GLY A 94 10.72 -9.36 0.35
C GLY A 94 11.64 -8.51 1.19
N PHE A 95 12.77 -8.07 0.62
CA PHE A 95 13.83 -7.42 1.38
C PHE A 95 14.72 -6.55 0.50
N ILE A 96 15.50 -5.67 1.14
CA ILE A 96 16.56 -4.91 0.50
C ILE A 96 17.90 -5.51 0.94
N GLU A 97 18.70 -6.02 0.00
CA GLU A 97 20.05 -6.52 0.28
C GLU A 97 21.08 -5.56 -0.30
N ASN A 98 21.96 -5.04 0.56
CA ASN A 98 22.79 -3.89 0.27
C ASN A 98 21.91 -2.76 -0.28
N THR A 99 22.05 -2.44 -1.56
CA THR A 99 21.28 -1.42 -2.27
C THR A 99 20.06 -1.98 -3.00
N ASN A 100 19.92 -3.28 -3.15
CA ASN A 100 19.04 -3.88 -4.16
C ASN A 100 17.73 -4.40 -3.55
N ALA A 101 16.61 -4.11 -4.18
CA ALA A 101 15.34 -4.76 -3.89
C ALA A 101 15.38 -6.22 -4.34
N CYS A 102 14.95 -7.11 -3.43
CA CYS A 102 15.11 -8.55 -3.55
C CYS A 102 13.81 -9.28 -3.23
N PHE A 103 13.56 -10.35 -3.99
CA PHE A 103 12.46 -11.28 -3.76
C PHE A 103 13.01 -12.70 -3.71
N PHE A 104 12.92 -13.33 -2.55
CA PHE A 104 13.23 -14.74 -2.37
C PHE A 104 11.93 -15.54 -2.31
N LEU A 105 11.87 -16.62 -3.09
CA LEU A 105 10.81 -17.61 -3.00
C LEU A 105 11.33 -19.01 -3.25
N GLY A 106 11.14 -19.91 -2.28
CA GLY A 106 11.32 -21.34 -2.52
C GLY A 106 12.74 -21.76 -2.93
N GLY A 107 13.77 -20.99 -2.58
CA GLY A 107 15.16 -21.23 -3.02
C GLY A 107 15.59 -20.43 -4.26
N LYS A 108 14.68 -19.71 -4.91
CA LYS A 108 15.03 -18.74 -5.97
C LYS A 108 15.13 -17.34 -5.41
N TYR A 109 16.01 -16.57 -6.02
CA TYR A 109 16.36 -15.23 -5.62
C TYR A 109 16.30 -14.32 -6.85
N ILE A 110 15.39 -13.35 -6.83
CA ILE A 110 15.33 -12.26 -7.82
C ILE A 110 15.92 -11.02 -7.17
N ARG A 111 16.76 -10.30 -7.90
CA ARG A 111 17.41 -9.07 -7.44
C ARG A 111 17.32 -8.02 -8.53
N ASN A 112 16.98 -6.78 -8.17
CA ASN A 112 17.06 -5.69 -9.12
C ASN A 112 18.52 -5.20 -9.29
N THR A 113 18.76 -4.37 -10.31
CA THR A 113 20.09 -3.83 -10.62
C THR A 113 20.28 -2.37 -10.19
N ALA A 114 19.20 -1.68 -9.82
CA ALA A 114 19.24 -0.27 -9.44
C ALA A 114 18.98 -0.08 -7.95
N ALA A 115 19.75 0.85 -7.36
CA ALA A 115 19.76 1.07 -5.93
C ALA A 115 18.43 1.65 -5.43
N VAL A 116 17.92 1.09 -4.33
CA VAL A 116 16.89 1.70 -3.48
C VAL A 116 17.57 2.81 -2.67
N PRO A 117 17.17 4.08 -2.84
CA PRO A 117 17.83 5.19 -2.17
C PRO A 117 17.62 5.16 -0.65
N LEU A 118 18.65 5.57 0.11
CA LEU A 118 18.52 5.81 1.54
C LEU A 118 17.66 7.04 1.81
N ASN A 119 16.99 7.03 2.97
CA ASN A 119 16.23 8.14 3.52
C ASN A 119 15.19 8.72 2.56
N THR A 120 14.70 7.90 1.62
CA THR A 120 13.70 8.27 0.63
C THR A 120 12.60 7.20 0.61
N TRP A 121 11.34 7.63 0.71
CA TRP A 121 10.21 6.71 0.61
C TRP A 121 10.19 6.04 -0.77
N THR A 122 10.14 4.72 -0.74
CA THR A 122 10.14 3.85 -1.91
C THR A 122 9.01 2.85 -1.77
N HIS A 123 8.12 2.78 -2.76
CA HIS A 123 7.11 1.72 -2.79
C HIS A 123 7.76 0.45 -3.32
N PHE A 124 7.75 -0.60 -2.52
CA PHE A 124 8.36 -1.88 -2.84
C PHE A 124 7.28 -2.95 -2.90
N ALA A 125 7.19 -3.65 -4.04
CA ALA A 125 6.25 -4.75 -4.23
C ALA A 125 6.92 -5.97 -4.86
N VAL A 126 6.51 -7.16 -4.40
CA VAL A 126 6.89 -8.45 -5.01
C VAL A 126 5.64 -9.22 -5.40
N ILE A 127 5.70 -9.86 -6.56
CA ILE A 127 4.54 -10.55 -7.16
C ILE A 127 4.96 -11.95 -7.56
N ARG A 128 4.08 -12.91 -7.32
CA ARG A 128 4.11 -14.20 -8.00
C ARG A 128 2.86 -14.36 -8.86
N SER A 129 3.07 -14.57 -10.16
CA SER A 129 2.06 -14.93 -11.15
C SER A 129 2.47 -16.22 -11.85
N GLY A 130 1.87 -17.35 -11.47
CA GLY A 130 2.28 -18.67 -11.91
C GLY A 130 3.71 -18.97 -11.47
N SER A 131 4.59 -19.21 -12.45
CA SER A 131 6.03 -19.41 -12.26
C SER A 131 6.84 -18.13 -12.45
N THR A 132 6.21 -16.97 -12.61
CA THR A 132 6.90 -15.68 -12.79
C THR A 132 6.91 -14.90 -11.49
N GLY A 133 8.11 -14.54 -11.05
CA GLY A 133 8.34 -13.63 -9.94
C GLY A 133 8.74 -12.27 -10.44
N SER A 134 8.20 -11.20 -9.85
CA SER A 134 8.50 -9.84 -10.28
C SER A 134 8.72 -8.92 -9.09
N ILE A 135 9.61 -7.94 -9.25
CA ILE A 135 9.90 -6.89 -8.29
C ILE A 135 9.52 -5.55 -8.93
N TYR A 136 8.70 -4.79 -8.21
CA TYR A 136 8.33 -3.43 -8.58
C TYR A 136 8.86 -2.45 -7.54
N VAL A 137 9.41 -1.35 -8.04
CA VAL A 137 9.90 -0.22 -7.23
C VAL A 137 9.23 1.04 -7.77
N ASN A 138 8.53 1.78 -6.91
CA ASN A 138 7.75 2.98 -7.26
C ASN A 138 6.79 2.74 -8.45
N GLY A 139 6.14 1.57 -8.47
CA GLY A 139 5.19 1.19 -9.52
C GLY A 139 5.83 0.80 -10.86
N VAL A 140 7.15 0.76 -10.97
CA VAL A 140 7.89 0.36 -12.18
C VAL A 140 8.43 -1.05 -12.00
N LEU A 141 8.33 -1.89 -13.04
CA LEU A 141 8.95 -3.22 -13.04
C LEU A 141 10.47 -3.08 -13.09
N TYR A 142 11.17 -3.66 -12.10
CA TYR A 142 12.63 -3.58 -11.99
C TYR A 142 13.33 -4.91 -12.28
N ALA A 143 12.71 -6.02 -11.90
CA ALA A 143 13.27 -7.34 -12.15
C ALA A 143 12.15 -8.37 -12.29
N THR A 144 12.39 -9.38 -13.11
CA THR A 144 11.52 -10.53 -13.24
C THR A 144 12.34 -11.78 -13.53
N ASP A 145 11.92 -12.91 -13.01
CA ASP A 145 12.57 -14.20 -13.27
C ASP A 145 11.57 -15.35 -13.02
N THR A 146 11.99 -16.57 -13.37
CA THR A 146 11.28 -17.79 -13.05
C THR A 146 11.49 -18.18 -11.59
N ILE A 147 10.39 -18.44 -10.88
CA ILE A 147 10.35 -18.84 -9.48
C ILE A 147 9.58 -20.14 -9.29
N PRO A 148 9.79 -20.87 -8.18
CA PRO A 148 9.09 -22.11 -7.90
C PRO A 148 7.61 -21.86 -7.66
N THR A 149 6.81 -22.88 -7.96
CA THR A 149 5.36 -22.85 -7.76
C THR A 149 4.90 -23.48 -6.45
N ALA A 150 5.82 -23.86 -5.57
CA ALA A 150 5.52 -24.43 -4.24
C ALA A 150 4.61 -23.49 -3.43
N ALA A 151 3.70 -24.05 -2.65
CA ALA A 151 2.83 -23.26 -1.76
C ALA A 151 3.65 -22.48 -0.73
N LEU A 152 3.15 -21.31 -0.35
CA LEU A 152 3.68 -20.58 0.81
C LEU A 152 3.45 -21.41 2.09
N PRO A 153 4.33 -21.26 3.09
CA PRO A 153 4.13 -21.94 4.37
C PRO A 153 2.85 -21.44 5.05
N SER A 154 2.21 -22.30 5.86
CA SER A 154 1.04 -21.92 6.67
C SER A 154 1.45 -21.16 7.94
N THR A 155 2.37 -20.21 7.83
CA THR A 155 2.88 -19.38 8.93
C THR A 155 2.37 -17.94 8.81
N GLY A 156 2.30 -17.25 9.95
CA GLY A 156 1.93 -15.85 9.98
C GLY A 156 2.93 -14.96 9.24
N ILE A 157 2.44 -13.85 8.70
CA ILE A 157 3.28 -12.83 8.07
C ILE A 157 4.02 -12.06 9.16
N THR A 158 5.31 -11.80 8.96
CA THR A 158 6.06 -10.84 9.76
C THR A 158 6.44 -9.62 8.94
N ILE A 159 6.53 -8.47 9.59
CA ILE A 159 6.90 -7.18 8.98
C ILE A 159 8.15 -6.66 9.68
N GLY A 160 9.13 -6.21 8.91
CA GLY A 160 10.34 -5.57 9.43
C GLY A 160 11.40 -6.53 9.99
N GLY A 161 11.21 -7.85 9.92
CA GLY A 161 12.17 -8.84 10.40
C GLY A 161 11.56 -10.22 10.64
N HIS A 162 12.38 -11.17 11.11
CA HIS A 162 11.91 -12.49 11.55
C HIS A 162 12.75 -13.02 12.73
N PRO A 163 12.14 -13.61 13.78
CA PRO A 163 12.83 -13.98 15.03
C PRO A 163 13.96 -15.00 14.87
N SER A 164 13.93 -15.82 13.81
CA SER A 164 14.87 -16.94 13.66
C SER A 164 16.13 -16.63 12.84
N THR A 165 16.34 -15.39 12.40
CA THR A 165 17.39 -15.09 11.39
C THR A 165 18.36 -13.97 11.78
N GLY A 166 17.98 -13.13 12.74
CA GLY A 166 18.73 -11.91 13.08
C GLY A 166 18.69 -10.82 12.01
N TRP A 167 18.03 -11.06 10.87
CA TRP A 167 17.80 -10.06 9.84
C TRP A 167 16.54 -9.25 10.16
N SER A 168 16.73 -7.95 10.30
CA SER A 168 15.69 -6.97 10.53
C SER A 168 15.82 -5.82 9.55
N PHE A 169 14.76 -5.04 9.42
CA PHE A 169 14.75 -3.79 8.71
C PHE A 169 15.45 -2.70 9.53
N HIS A 170 16.17 -1.81 8.86
CA HIS A 170 16.69 -0.57 9.42
C HIS A 170 16.12 0.61 8.65
N GLY A 171 15.13 1.28 9.23
CA GLY A 171 14.38 2.34 8.57
C GLY A 171 12.92 2.40 9.00
N GLN A 172 12.07 2.97 8.14
CA GLN A 172 10.63 3.12 8.39
C GLN A 172 9.82 2.29 7.40
N ILE A 173 8.70 1.72 7.87
CA ILE A 173 7.74 0.97 7.04
C ILE A 173 6.35 1.56 7.26
N ALA A 174 5.57 1.66 6.17
CA ALA A 174 4.18 2.09 6.19
C ALA A 174 3.36 1.34 5.12
N ASP A 175 2.03 1.32 5.29
CA ASP A 175 1.06 0.86 4.29
C ASP A 175 1.39 -0.54 3.71
N VAL A 176 1.53 -1.53 4.59
CA VAL A 176 1.86 -2.90 4.22
C VAL A 176 0.61 -3.64 3.78
N ARG A 177 0.67 -4.30 2.63
CA ARG A 177 -0.43 -5.02 2.02
C ARG A 177 0.01 -6.42 1.59
N ALA A 178 -0.87 -7.38 1.79
CA ALA A 178 -0.75 -8.73 1.27
C ALA A 178 -2.02 -9.07 0.48
N TRP A 179 -1.86 -9.50 -0.77
CA TRP A 179 -2.93 -9.86 -1.68
C TRP A 179 -2.82 -11.34 -2.05
N GLY A 180 -3.97 -12.01 -2.10
CA GLY A 180 -4.10 -13.39 -2.60
C GLY A 180 -4.19 -13.48 -4.13
N VAL A 181 -3.79 -12.42 -4.83
CA VAL A 181 -3.81 -12.31 -6.30
C VAL A 181 -2.51 -11.68 -6.81
N ALA A 182 -2.12 -12.02 -8.03
CA ALA A 182 -1.06 -11.32 -8.74
C ALA A 182 -1.61 -10.00 -9.29
N ARG A 183 -1.17 -8.87 -8.74
CA ARG A 183 -1.58 -7.55 -9.23
C ARG A 183 -0.78 -7.18 -10.48
N SER A 184 -1.42 -6.46 -11.39
CA SER A 184 -0.72 -5.85 -12.53
C SER A 184 0.03 -4.58 -12.12
N GLN A 185 0.99 -4.17 -12.94
CA GLN A 185 1.70 -2.90 -12.75
C GLN A 185 0.73 -1.71 -12.65
N ALA A 186 -0.28 -1.66 -13.53
CA ALA A 186 -1.28 -0.59 -13.53
C ALA A 186 -2.08 -0.54 -12.22
N GLN A 187 -2.46 -1.71 -11.69
CA GLN A 187 -3.16 -1.80 -10.40
C GLN A 187 -2.28 -1.30 -9.24
N ILE A 188 -1.00 -1.65 -9.22
CA ILE A 188 -0.04 -1.15 -8.22
C ILE A 188 0.09 0.37 -8.32
N ALA A 189 0.41 0.88 -9.50
CA ALA A 189 0.59 2.31 -9.73
C ALA A 189 -0.67 3.13 -9.38
N ALA A 190 -1.86 2.60 -9.66
CA ALA A 190 -3.12 3.28 -9.38
C ALA A 190 -3.45 3.39 -7.88
N SER A 191 -2.85 2.57 -7.01
CA SER A 191 -3.27 2.46 -5.60
C SER A 191 -2.14 2.56 -4.58
N MET A 192 -0.87 2.59 -5.00
CA MET A 192 0.27 2.66 -4.07
C MET A 192 0.24 3.92 -3.20
N ASN A 193 -0.27 5.04 -3.73
CA ASN A 193 -0.36 6.31 -3.00
C ASN A 193 -1.69 6.51 -2.28
N THR A 194 -2.57 5.51 -2.15
CA THR A 194 -3.90 5.69 -1.54
C THR A 194 -4.10 4.72 -0.38
N ARG A 195 -4.59 5.20 0.76
CA ARG A 195 -5.05 4.31 1.84
C ARG A 195 -6.22 3.45 1.33
N LEU A 196 -6.18 2.17 1.64
CA LEU A 196 -7.23 1.22 1.26
C LEU A 196 -8.33 1.14 2.33
N SER A 197 -9.50 0.67 1.92
CA SER A 197 -10.62 0.44 2.82
C SER A 197 -10.48 -0.86 3.62
N GLY A 198 -9.79 -1.87 3.08
CA GLY A 198 -9.76 -3.24 3.60
C GLY A 198 -10.79 -4.16 2.94
N MET A 199 -11.68 -3.63 2.10
CA MET A 199 -12.74 -4.38 1.40
C MET A 199 -12.36 -4.75 -0.04
N GLU A 200 -11.13 -4.48 -0.47
CA GLU A 200 -10.69 -4.72 -1.84
C GLU A 200 -10.65 -6.22 -2.16
N SER A 201 -11.21 -6.60 -3.31
CA SER A 201 -11.23 -7.99 -3.74
C SER A 201 -9.81 -8.56 -3.88
N GLY A 202 -9.58 -9.71 -3.26
CA GLY A 202 -8.29 -10.38 -3.26
C GLY A 202 -7.27 -9.83 -2.25
N LEU A 203 -7.62 -8.81 -1.45
CA LEU A 203 -6.80 -8.36 -0.34
C LEU A 203 -6.92 -9.36 0.81
N VAL A 204 -5.78 -9.78 1.37
CA VAL A 204 -5.69 -10.81 2.42
C VAL A 204 -5.30 -10.19 3.76
N GLY A 205 -4.48 -9.15 3.74
CA GLY A 205 -4.14 -8.37 4.91
C GLY A 205 -3.72 -6.96 4.54
N TYR A 206 -4.15 -5.99 5.32
CA TYR A 206 -3.75 -4.59 5.15
C TYR A 206 -3.48 -3.94 6.50
N TRP A 207 -2.22 -3.56 6.70
CA TRP A 207 -1.74 -2.80 7.83
C TRP A 207 -1.34 -1.41 7.34
N PRO A 208 -2.15 -0.37 7.60
CA PRO A 208 -1.76 1.01 7.29
C PRO A 208 -0.49 1.42 8.05
N VAL A 209 -0.25 0.80 9.21
CA VAL A 209 0.84 1.09 10.16
C VAL A 209 0.78 2.54 10.65
N ASN A 210 -0.38 2.95 11.13
CA ASN A 210 -0.64 4.35 11.49
C ASN A 210 -1.26 4.55 12.89
N ASP A 211 -1.13 3.54 13.76
CA ASP A 211 -1.71 3.53 15.10
C ASP A 211 -1.05 4.56 16.03
N GLY A 212 0.24 4.86 15.80
CA GLY A 212 0.98 5.94 16.47
C GLY A 212 1.34 5.68 17.94
N THR A 213 0.75 4.67 18.57
CA THR A 213 0.99 4.31 19.98
C THR A 213 0.75 2.84 20.25
N GLY A 214 1.20 2.36 21.42
CA GLY A 214 0.95 0.99 21.87
C GLY A 214 1.76 -0.07 21.12
N ILE A 215 1.37 -1.34 21.31
CA ILE A 215 2.09 -2.50 20.78
C ILE A 215 1.31 -3.26 19.70
N SER A 216 0.10 -2.81 19.36
CA SER A 216 -0.72 -3.42 18.31
C SER A 216 -0.61 -2.59 17.03
N VAL A 217 -0.65 -3.27 15.89
CA VAL A 217 -0.71 -2.66 14.55
C VAL A 217 -2.04 -3.08 13.93
N ASN A 218 -2.94 -2.13 13.71
CA ASN A 218 -4.27 -2.44 13.19
C ASN A 218 -4.23 -3.05 11.78
N GLU A 219 -5.08 -4.05 11.58
CA GLU A 219 -5.28 -4.75 10.32
C GLU A 219 -6.74 -4.59 9.88
N ARG A 220 -6.99 -4.23 8.62
CA ARG A 220 -8.31 -3.77 8.15
C ARG A 220 -9.14 -4.78 7.36
N VAL A 221 -8.67 -6.01 7.16
CA VAL A 221 -9.35 -7.01 6.31
C VAL A 221 -10.00 -8.10 7.14
N ALA A 222 -9.23 -8.77 8.00
CA ALA A 222 -9.62 -10.00 8.68
C ALA A 222 -9.52 -9.90 10.21
N GLY A 223 -9.18 -8.72 10.75
CA GLY A 223 -8.89 -8.54 12.17
C GLY A 223 -7.59 -9.22 12.59
N ALA A 224 -6.69 -9.48 11.64
CA ALA A 224 -5.42 -10.14 11.86
C ALA A 224 -4.35 -9.14 12.32
N HIS A 225 -4.65 -8.44 13.43
CA HIS A 225 -3.81 -7.38 14.00
C HIS A 225 -2.37 -7.87 14.21
N GLY A 226 -1.43 -6.97 13.93
CA GLY A 226 -0.03 -7.19 14.24
C GLY A 226 0.30 -6.88 15.70
N THR A 227 1.36 -7.49 16.21
CA THR A 227 1.93 -7.17 17.53
C THR A 227 3.41 -6.85 17.37
N LEU A 228 3.84 -5.72 17.90
CA LEU A 228 5.23 -5.31 17.96
C LEU A 228 6.03 -6.32 18.81
N THR A 229 7.17 -6.78 18.30
CA THR A 229 8.06 -7.74 18.97
C THR A 229 9.52 -7.29 18.87
N GLY A 230 10.34 -7.74 19.82
CA GLY A 230 11.77 -7.44 19.88
C GLY A 230 12.13 -6.59 21.11
N THR A 231 13.43 -6.40 21.34
CA THR A 231 13.93 -5.61 22.47
C THR A 231 15.05 -4.67 22.02
N PRO A 232 14.86 -3.33 22.08
CA PRO A 232 13.57 -2.65 22.30
C PRO A 232 12.57 -2.93 21.18
N LEU A 233 11.29 -2.66 21.42
CA LEU A 233 10.24 -2.74 20.39
C LEU A 233 10.50 -1.75 19.24
N PRO A 234 9.97 -2.02 18.03
CA PRO A 234 9.83 -0.99 17.00
C PRO A 234 9.13 0.25 17.56
N ALA A 235 9.52 1.44 17.09
CA ALA A 235 9.02 2.71 17.61
C ALA A 235 8.06 3.38 16.63
N TRP A 236 6.97 3.95 17.14
CA TRP A 236 6.11 4.82 16.35
C TRP A 236 6.83 6.13 16.03
N PHE A 237 6.71 6.59 14.79
CA PHE A 237 7.32 7.81 14.31
C PHE A 237 6.33 8.60 13.45
N TYR A 238 6.31 9.92 13.59
CA TYR A 238 5.49 10.79 12.74
C TYR A 238 6.27 11.20 11.49
N SER A 239 5.84 10.73 10.31
CA SER A 239 6.47 11.05 9.02
C SER A 239 5.63 12.08 8.28
N ALA A 240 6.19 13.27 8.05
CA ALA A 240 5.53 14.34 7.29
C ALA A 240 5.63 14.17 5.77
N ASP A 241 6.46 13.26 5.30
CA ASP A 241 6.83 13.06 3.90
C ASP A 241 6.37 11.72 3.32
N LEU A 242 5.50 10.98 4.04
CA LEU A 242 4.95 9.71 3.57
C LEU A 242 4.10 9.93 2.30
N PRO A 243 4.42 9.28 1.16
CA PRO A 243 3.73 9.52 -0.10
C PRO A 243 2.41 8.76 -0.23
N VAL A 244 1.60 8.78 0.82
CA VAL A 244 0.25 8.24 0.83
C VAL A 244 -0.71 9.40 1.00
N PHE A 245 -1.74 9.47 0.16
CA PHE A 245 -2.83 10.41 0.31
C PHE A 245 -3.71 9.94 1.47
N GLY A 246 -3.75 10.77 2.51
CA GLY A 246 -4.68 10.61 3.61
C GLY A 246 -6.09 10.88 3.09
N MET A 247 -7.07 10.14 3.61
CA MET A 247 -8.45 10.58 3.48
C MET A 247 -8.59 11.84 4.32
N ILE A 248 -9.01 12.95 3.72
CA ILE A 248 -9.40 14.14 4.48
C ILE A 248 -10.65 13.75 5.25
N SER A 249 -10.52 13.40 6.54
CA SER A 249 -11.64 13.28 7.45
C SER A 249 -11.98 14.67 7.97
N GLY A 250 -12.88 15.36 7.28
CA GLY A 250 -13.45 16.62 7.73
C GLY A 250 -14.97 16.50 7.81
N THR A 251 -15.56 16.93 8.92
CA THR A 251 -16.99 17.24 8.95
C THR A 251 -17.15 18.61 8.27
N TRP A 252 -17.79 18.65 7.11
CA TRP A 252 -18.14 19.92 6.50
C TRP A 252 -19.19 20.63 7.36
N ASN A 253 -18.91 21.86 7.78
CA ASN A 253 -19.92 22.75 8.35
C ASN A 253 -20.30 23.80 7.30
N SER A 254 -21.61 24.00 7.07
CA SER A 254 -22.13 25.00 6.13
C SER A 254 -21.90 26.43 6.60
N THR A 255 -21.48 26.61 7.86
CA THR A 255 -21.35 27.91 8.50
C THR A 255 -20.11 28.68 8.04
N SER A 256 -19.15 28.03 7.36
CA SER A 256 -17.84 28.63 7.05
C SER A 256 -17.37 28.53 5.59
N GLY A 257 -18.12 27.98 4.63
CA GLY A 257 -17.59 27.83 3.26
C GLY A 257 -18.56 27.43 2.15
N GLY A 258 -18.84 28.41 1.29
CA GLY A 258 -19.16 28.31 -0.15
C GLY A 258 -20.45 27.65 -0.63
N ASN A 259 -20.98 28.16 -1.76
CA ASN A 259 -22.19 27.67 -2.40
C ASN A 259 -21.92 26.40 -3.22
N TRP A 260 -22.77 25.39 -3.10
CA TRP A 260 -22.78 24.23 -3.97
C TRP A 260 -23.12 24.62 -5.42
N SER A 261 -22.26 24.27 -6.38
CA SER A 261 -22.58 24.42 -7.81
C SER A 261 -23.06 23.09 -8.39
N ALA A 262 -24.39 22.95 -8.52
CA ALA A 262 -25.01 21.79 -9.17
C ALA A 262 -24.62 21.66 -10.65
N ALA A 263 -24.26 22.76 -11.31
CA ALA A 263 -23.89 22.79 -12.73
C ALA A 263 -22.45 22.31 -12.99
N ALA A 264 -21.55 22.48 -12.02
CA ALA A 264 -20.12 22.25 -12.23
C ALA A 264 -19.55 21.08 -11.41
N ASN A 265 -20.35 20.51 -10.50
CA ASN A 265 -19.99 19.33 -9.69
C ASN A 265 -18.68 19.51 -8.90
N TRP A 266 -18.44 20.72 -8.39
CA TRP A 266 -17.38 21.06 -7.45
C TRP A 266 -17.89 22.00 -6.34
N LEU A 267 -17.22 21.95 -5.19
CA LEU A 267 -17.49 22.80 -4.03
C LEU A 267 -16.45 23.92 -3.97
N ASP A 268 -16.88 25.18 -3.89
CA ASP A 268 -16.00 26.27 -3.47
C ASP A 268 -15.91 26.27 -1.95
N GLY A 269 -14.72 26.33 -1.38
CA GLY A 269 -14.57 26.32 0.08
C GLY A 269 -13.12 26.37 0.51
N THR A 270 -12.80 27.34 1.36
CA THR A 270 -11.55 27.40 2.11
C THR A 270 -11.64 26.46 3.31
N LEU A 271 -10.68 25.54 3.45
CA LEU A 271 -10.52 24.77 4.68
C LEU A 271 -10.00 25.68 5.82
N PRO A 272 -10.21 25.33 7.10
CA PRO A 272 -9.82 26.17 8.25
C PRO A 272 -8.33 26.50 8.34
N ASN A 273 -7.48 25.80 7.60
CA ASN A 273 -6.03 26.04 7.51
C ASN A 273 -5.63 27.03 6.41
N GLY A 274 -6.58 27.63 5.68
CA GLY A 274 -6.31 28.68 4.68
C GLY A 274 -5.79 28.15 3.33
N ASP A 275 -5.66 26.84 3.16
CA ASP A 275 -5.22 26.25 1.90
C ASP A 275 -6.44 25.92 1.03
N GLY A 276 -6.62 26.69 -0.05
CA GLY A 276 -7.68 26.50 -1.03
C GLY A 276 -7.54 25.18 -1.78
N HIS A 277 -8.31 24.17 -1.39
CA HIS A 277 -8.39 22.90 -2.09
C HIS A 277 -9.83 22.54 -2.46
N LEU A 278 -10.02 22.12 -3.72
CA LEU A 278 -11.23 21.55 -4.28
C LEU A 278 -11.39 20.10 -3.78
N ALA A 279 -12.49 19.80 -3.09
CA ALA A 279 -12.92 18.42 -2.81
C ALA A 279 -13.86 17.94 -3.93
N PHE A 280 -13.57 16.79 -4.54
CA PHE A 280 -14.47 16.13 -5.48
C PHE A 280 -15.27 15.06 -4.73
N PHE A 281 -16.59 15.25 -4.63
CA PHE A 281 -17.52 14.22 -4.18
C PHE A 281 -18.39 13.84 -5.38
N THR A 282 -18.17 12.67 -5.98
CA THR A 282 -19.09 12.17 -7.01
C THR A 282 -19.86 10.98 -6.46
N ASN A 283 -21.08 11.22 -6.00
CA ASN A 283 -22.02 10.17 -5.61
C ASN A 283 -23.30 10.27 -6.44
N GLN A 284 -23.23 10.01 -7.75
CA GLN A 284 -24.39 10.09 -8.64
C GLN A 284 -24.58 8.78 -9.42
N THR A 285 -25.83 8.28 -9.41
CA THR A 285 -26.34 7.28 -10.34
C THR A 285 -26.79 7.96 -11.64
N ALA A 286 -26.59 7.28 -12.78
CA ALA A 286 -26.63 7.82 -14.15
C ALA A 286 -28.01 8.24 -14.71
N ALA A 287 -28.98 8.67 -13.91
CA ALA A 287 -30.30 9.06 -14.40
C ALA A 287 -30.52 10.58 -14.58
N ALA A 288 -29.53 11.42 -14.28
CA ALA A 288 -29.62 12.87 -14.45
C ALA A 288 -28.55 13.41 -15.41
N LEU A 289 -28.57 12.92 -16.64
CA LEU A 289 -27.86 13.52 -17.78
C LEU A 289 -28.86 13.72 -18.91
N ALA A 290 -29.72 14.74 -18.75
CA ALA A 290 -30.38 15.39 -19.87
C ALA A 290 -29.66 16.71 -20.10
N VAL A 291 -28.75 16.73 -21.07
CA VAL A 291 -28.30 17.98 -21.68
C VAL A 291 -29.38 18.36 -22.68
N THR A 292 -30.09 19.46 -22.44
CA THR A 292 -30.87 20.16 -23.46
C THR A 292 -30.56 21.63 -23.38
N ASN A 293 -29.99 22.15 -24.47
CA ASN A 293 -30.65 23.19 -25.25
C ASN A 293 -30.65 22.74 -26.71
#